data_AF-A0A0F8YEG8-F1
#
_entry.id   AF-A0A0F8YEG8-F1
#
_cell.length_a   1.000
_cell.length_b   1.000
_cell.length_c   1.000
_cell.angle_alpha   90.00
_cell.angle_beta   90.00
_cell.angle_gamma   90.00
#
_symmetry.space_group_name_H-M   'P 1'
#
loop_
_entity.id
_entity.type
_entity.pdbx_description
1 polymer ?
#
loop_
_entity_poly.entity_id
_entity_poly.type
_entity_poly.pdbx_seq_one_letter_code
_entity_poly.pdbx_strand_id
1 'polypeptide(L)'
;MVAATNEQPPPLGGRWPRASERRHFRGYQATQAITELWDEYGESPESMVVYISQMTDQPLLYKTVAHRVRTHRGFGDWIAFKVADMLDRVLKVPVSFSDAEVFMFESPRKSAIMQYQFRHDIITEDVEFLGVSVEEAIREIVEYLTDHFSHVLAPPLMDRPVGLQEIETILCKWKSHSRGHYPLNNDILEIRYALEQWASVTKVAKHLLAFVPNAGD
;
A
#
# COMPACT_ATOMS: atom_id res chain seq x y z
N MET A 1 -17.34 -12.33 11.21
CA MET A 1 -17.08 -13.78 11.07
C MET A 1 -17.53 -14.35 9.73
N VAL A 2 -18.81 -14.21 9.33
CA VAL A 2 -19.39 -14.84 8.11
C VAL A 2 -18.57 -14.68 6.83
N ALA A 3 -18.06 -13.48 6.53
CA ALA A 3 -17.25 -13.25 5.33
C ALA A 3 -15.86 -13.93 5.39
N ALA A 4 -15.29 -14.09 6.59
CA ALA A 4 -14.01 -14.77 6.78
C ALA A 4 -14.16 -16.30 6.67
N THR A 5 -15.28 -16.85 7.15
CA THR A 5 -15.58 -18.29 7.11
C THR A 5 -16.11 -18.75 5.75
N ASN A 6 -16.62 -17.85 4.89
CA ASN A 6 -17.24 -18.17 3.60
C ASN A 6 -18.43 -19.14 3.71
N GLU A 7 -19.13 -19.15 4.84
CA GLU A 7 -20.25 -20.08 5.08
C GLU A 7 -21.55 -19.64 4.40
N GLN A 8 -21.65 -18.37 3.98
CA GLN A 8 -22.81 -17.83 3.28
C GLN A 8 -22.38 -17.28 1.91
N PRO A 9 -23.21 -17.42 0.86
CA PRO A 9 -22.94 -16.79 -0.42
C PRO A 9 -22.96 -15.25 -0.28
N PRO A 10 -22.18 -14.50 -1.10
CA PRO A 10 -22.28 -13.05 -1.13
C PRO A 10 -23.67 -12.65 -1.67
N PRO A 11 -24.13 -11.40 -1.43
CA PRO A 11 -25.40 -10.91 -1.95
C PRO A 11 -25.55 -11.00 -3.47
N LEU A 12 -24.44 -11.04 -4.20
CA LEU A 12 -24.39 -11.20 -5.66
C LEU A 12 -24.42 -12.67 -6.13
N GLY A 13 -24.50 -13.63 -5.20
CA GLY A 13 -24.41 -15.06 -5.48
C GLY A 13 -22.99 -15.56 -5.75
N GLY A 14 -22.81 -16.88 -5.73
CA GLY A 14 -21.52 -17.51 -6.01
C GLY A 14 -20.53 -17.48 -4.83
N ARG A 15 -19.24 -17.33 -5.12
CA ARG A 15 -18.17 -17.26 -4.12
C ARG A 15 -17.83 -15.80 -3.83
N TRP A 16 -17.52 -15.48 -2.57
CA TRP A 16 -17.00 -14.15 -2.22
C TRP A 16 -15.80 -13.77 -3.10
N PRO A 17 -15.87 -12.65 -3.85
CA PRO A 17 -14.78 -12.21 -4.70
C PRO A 17 -13.56 -11.89 -3.84
N ARG A 18 -12.38 -12.25 -4.34
CA ARG A 18 -11.12 -12.05 -3.64
C ARG A 18 -10.30 -11.00 -4.37
N ALA A 19 -9.97 -9.93 -3.65
CA ALA A 19 -8.98 -8.96 -4.11
C ALA A 19 -7.60 -9.62 -4.17
N SER A 20 -6.79 -9.21 -5.15
CA SER A 20 -5.40 -9.64 -5.34
C SER A 20 -4.54 -9.40 -4.09
N GLU A 21 -4.80 -8.30 -3.37
CA GLU A 21 -4.13 -7.92 -2.12
C GLU A 21 -4.44 -8.88 -0.95
N ARG A 22 -5.59 -9.54 -0.98
CA ARG A 22 -6.02 -10.51 0.05
C ARG A 22 -5.55 -11.94 -0.24
N ARG A 23 -4.58 -12.14 -1.13
CA ARG A 23 -4.12 -13.48 -1.55
C ARG A 23 -3.66 -14.35 -0.36
N HIS A 24 -3.04 -13.73 0.65
CA HIS A 24 -2.56 -14.41 1.86
C HIS A 24 -3.56 -14.40 3.02
N PHE A 25 -4.53 -13.48 3.04
CA PHE A 25 -5.56 -13.40 4.08
C PHE A 25 -6.71 -14.38 3.79
N ARG A 26 -6.52 -15.68 4.06
CA ARG A 26 -7.50 -16.74 3.76
C ARG A 26 -7.53 -17.87 4.77
N GLY A 27 -8.66 -18.59 4.81
CA GLY A 27 -8.83 -19.80 5.62
C GLY A 27 -8.54 -19.53 7.08
N TYR A 28 -7.77 -20.43 7.70
CA TYR A 28 -7.41 -20.35 9.12
C TYR A 28 -6.71 -19.03 9.49
N GLN A 29 -5.83 -18.50 8.62
CA GLN A 29 -5.16 -17.23 8.89
C GLN A 29 -6.13 -16.06 8.99
N ALA A 30 -7.13 -16.01 8.11
CA ALA A 30 -8.13 -14.95 8.12
C ALA A 30 -9.07 -15.08 9.33
N THR A 31 -9.52 -16.29 9.66
CA THR A 31 -10.42 -16.49 10.80
C THR A 31 -9.73 -16.16 12.11
N GLN A 32 -8.49 -16.63 12.32
CA GLN A 32 -7.72 -16.31 13.52
C GLN A 32 -7.40 -14.82 13.64
N ALA A 33 -7.03 -14.15 12.53
CA ALA A 33 -6.75 -12.71 12.60
C ALA A 33 -7.98 -11.91 13.02
N ILE A 34 -9.18 -12.28 12.54
CA ILE A 34 -10.43 -11.64 12.96
C ILE A 34 -10.78 -11.99 14.42
N THR A 35 -10.57 -13.23 14.85
CA THR A 35 -10.78 -13.64 16.25
C THR A 35 -9.87 -12.86 17.20
N GLU A 36 -8.58 -12.77 16.90
CA GLU A 36 -7.62 -12.04 17.74
C GLU A 36 -7.95 -10.55 17.81
N LEU A 37 -8.35 -9.93 16.70
CA LEU A 37 -8.82 -8.54 16.69
C LEU A 37 -10.08 -8.36 17.56
N TRP A 38 -11.00 -9.32 17.53
CA TRP A 38 -12.19 -9.28 18.37
C TRP A 38 -11.86 -9.48 19.84
N ASP A 39 -10.94 -10.38 20.17
CA ASP A 39 -10.51 -10.63 21.54
C ASP A 39 -9.79 -9.41 22.13
N GLU A 40 -9.02 -8.68 21.32
CA GLU A 40 -8.25 -7.51 21.75
C GLU A 40 -9.11 -6.23 21.83
N TYR A 41 -9.99 -5.99 20.85
CA TYR A 41 -10.71 -4.71 20.71
C TYR A 41 -12.24 -4.82 20.86
N GLY A 42 -12.79 -6.04 20.93
CA GLY A 42 -14.21 -6.29 21.13
C GLY A 42 -15.11 -5.59 20.11
N GLU A 43 -16.15 -4.92 20.62
CA GLU A 43 -17.13 -4.18 19.83
C GLU A 43 -16.60 -2.86 19.25
N SER A 44 -15.36 -2.48 19.57
CA SER A 44 -14.74 -1.21 19.15
C SER A 44 -13.47 -1.44 18.31
N PRO A 45 -13.59 -2.04 17.11
CA PRO A 45 -12.44 -2.32 16.24
C PRO A 45 -11.64 -1.06 15.83
N GLU A 46 -12.26 0.12 15.86
CA GLU A 46 -11.59 1.41 15.69
C GLU A 46 -10.53 1.69 16.76
N SER A 47 -10.61 1.04 17.92
CA SER A 47 -9.60 1.14 18.99
C SER A 47 -8.22 0.66 18.54
N MET A 48 -8.16 -0.25 17.56
CA MET A 48 -6.90 -0.63 16.91
C MET A 48 -6.24 0.59 16.27
N VAL A 49 -7.01 1.41 15.56
CA VAL A 49 -6.51 2.63 14.92
C VAL A 49 -6.09 3.64 15.98
N VAL A 50 -6.83 3.78 17.08
CA VAL A 50 -6.45 4.63 18.21
C VAL A 50 -5.11 4.19 18.80
N TYR A 51 -4.93 2.89 19.06
CA TYR A 51 -3.67 2.33 19.56
C TYR A 51 -2.49 2.61 18.59
N ILE A 52 -2.67 2.33 17.30
CA ILE A 52 -1.61 2.52 16.31
C ILE A 52 -1.27 4.01 16.17
N SER A 53 -2.28 4.88 16.11
CA SER A 53 -2.17 6.32 15.88
C SER A 53 -1.81 7.13 17.12
N GLN A 54 -1.69 6.51 18.29
CA GLN A 54 -1.45 7.21 19.54
C GLN A 54 -0.15 8.03 19.48
N MET A 55 -0.30 9.35 19.34
CA MET A 55 0.77 10.31 19.23
C MET A 55 1.32 10.74 20.59
N THR A 56 2.53 11.31 20.55
CA THR A 56 3.08 12.14 21.63
C THR A 56 3.16 13.59 21.14
N ASP A 57 4.00 14.44 21.73
CA ASP A 57 4.20 15.83 21.27
C ASP A 57 4.97 15.92 19.93
N GLN A 58 5.40 14.80 19.36
CA GLN A 58 6.19 14.72 18.13
C GLN A 58 5.50 13.84 17.07
N PRO A 59 5.80 14.03 15.77
CA PRO A 59 5.36 13.12 14.72
C PRO A 59 5.72 11.67 15.03
N LEU A 60 4.84 10.74 14.68
CA LEU A 60 5.09 9.32 14.88
C LEU A 60 6.21 8.85 13.96
N LEU A 61 7.20 8.15 14.49
CA LEU A 61 8.19 7.49 13.66
C LEU A 61 7.55 6.29 12.95
N TYR A 62 7.84 6.09 11.66
CA TYR A 62 7.41 4.91 10.91
C TYR A 62 7.70 3.61 11.68
N LYS A 63 8.89 3.48 12.29
CA LYS A 63 9.26 2.29 13.08
C LYS A 63 8.28 2.01 14.22
N THR A 64 7.76 3.05 14.89
CA THR A 64 6.77 2.91 15.95
C THR A 64 5.44 2.41 15.40
N VAL A 65 4.96 3.03 14.31
CA VAL A 65 3.73 2.58 13.63
C VAL A 65 3.89 1.13 13.16
N ALA A 66 5.00 0.80 12.49
CA ALA A 66 5.26 -0.52 11.98
C ALA A 66 5.39 -1.58 13.09
N HIS A 67 5.95 -1.23 14.25
CA HIS A 67 5.96 -2.12 15.40
C HIS A 67 4.53 -2.42 15.88
N ARG A 68 3.71 -1.38 16.09
CA ARG A 68 2.32 -1.52 16.56
C ARG A 68 1.44 -2.26 15.55
N VAL A 69 1.61 -2.00 14.25
CA VAL A 69 0.82 -2.68 13.21
C VAL A 69 1.13 -4.17 13.20
N ARG A 70 2.41 -4.55 13.30
CA ARG A 70 2.86 -5.95 13.22
C ARG A 70 2.56 -6.79 14.45
N THR A 71 2.02 -6.22 15.54
CA THR A 71 1.46 -7.02 16.64
C THR A 71 0.20 -7.78 16.20
N HIS A 72 -0.46 -7.35 15.11
CA HIS A 72 -1.67 -7.96 14.61
C HIS A 72 -1.36 -9.05 13.58
N ARG A 73 -2.02 -10.20 13.72
CA ARG A 73 -1.80 -11.35 12.83
C ARG A 73 -2.08 -11.00 11.37
N GLY A 74 -1.13 -11.39 10.52
CA GLY A 74 -1.23 -11.22 9.08
C GLY A 74 -0.85 -9.83 8.59
N PHE A 75 -0.51 -8.89 9.49
CA PHE A 75 0.02 -7.59 9.12
C PHE A 75 1.54 -7.65 9.10
N GLY A 76 2.10 -7.79 7.90
CA GLY A 76 3.54 -7.73 7.66
C GLY A 76 4.03 -6.31 7.38
N ASP A 77 5.31 -6.19 7.03
CA ASP A 77 5.96 -4.90 6.83
C ASP A 77 5.27 -4.04 5.74
N TRP A 78 4.75 -4.66 4.68
CA TRP A 78 4.01 -3.94 3.62
C TRP A 78 2.72 -3.30 4.15
N ILE A 79 1.95 -4.03 4.97
CA ILE A 79 0.73 -3.48 5.60
C ILE A 79 1.11 -2.37 6.57
N ALA A 80 2.18 -2.52 7.35
CA ALA A 80 2.70 -1.48 8.22
C ALA A 80 3.01 -0.18 7.48
N PHE A 81 3.65 -0.26 6.32
CA PHE A 81 3.91 0.92 5.48
C PHE A 81 2.63 1.57 4.97
N LYS A 82 1.68 0.79 4.46
CA LYS A 82 0.39 1.35 4.00
C LYS A 82 -0.44 1.93 5.15
N VAL A 83 -0.40 1.35 6.34
CA VAL A 83 -1.06 1.94 7.53
C VAL A 83 -0.40 3.25 7.93
N ALA A 84 0.94 3.33 7.93
CA ALA A 84 1.66 4.57 8.19
C ALA A 84 1.29 5.67 7.17
N ASP A 85 1.21 5.31 5.88
CA ASP A 85 0.80 6.21 4.81
C ASP A 85 -0.66 6.69 4.99
N MET A 86 -1.59 5.78 5.30
CA MET A 86 -2.99 6.14 5.58
C MET A 86 -3.14 7.01 6.82
N LEU A 87 -2.35 6.79 7.88
CA LEU A 87 -2.36 7.64 9.07
C LEU A 87 -1.97 9.08 8.72
N ASP A 88 -0.87 9.23 7.98
CA ASP A 88 -0.34 10.53 7.59
C ASP A 88 -1.26 11.25 6.58
N ARG A 89 -1.68 10.56 5.53
CA ARG A 89 -2.37 11.17 4.38
C ARG A 89 -3.89 11.21 4.51
N VAL A 90 -4.51 10.23 5.14
CA VAL A 90 -5.98 10.14 5.27
C VAL A 90 -6.43 10.65 6.63
N LEU A 91 -5.78 10.23 7.71
CA LEU A 91 -6.18 10.57 9.08
C LEU A 91 -5.48 11.82 9.63
N LYS A 92 -4.55 12.42 8.86
CA LYS A 92 -3.79 13.62 9.23
C LYS A 92 -3.04 13.46 10.56
N VAL A 93 -2.57 12.25 10.83
CA VAL A 93 -1.69 11.92 11.96
C VAL A 93 -0.26 11.95 11.44
N PRO A 94 0.54 12.99 11.72
CA PRO A 94 1.87 13.13 11.12
C PRO A 94 2.76 11.92 11.40
N VAL A 95 3.25 11.29 10.32
CA VAL A 95 4.21 10.18 10.39
C VAL A 95 5.52 10.58 9.71
N SER A 96 6.64 10.46 10.42
CA SER A 96 7.98 10.62 9.85
C SER A 96 8.45 9.32 9.22
N PHE A 97 8.79 9.41 7.93
CA PHE A 97 9.37 8.33 7.12
C PHE A 97 10.90 8.43 7.01
N SER A 98 11.56 9.27 7.83
CA SER A 98 13.02 9.51 7.78
C SER A 98 13.88 8.26 7.93
N ASP A 99 13.33 7.16 8.47
CA ASP A 99 14.02 5.88 8.61
C ASP A 99 13.53 4.81 7.62
N ALA A 100 12.60 5.13 6.70
CA ALA A 100 11.88 4.15 5.91
C ALA A 100 12.51 3.85 4.54
N GLU A 101 13.43 4.68 4.08
CA GLU A 101 14.09 4.59 2.76
C GLU A 101 14.90 3.30 2.57
N VAL A 102 15.48 2.75 3.64
CA VAL A 102 16.19 1.46 3.63
C VAL A 102 15.22 0.26 3.66
N PHE A 103 13.93 0.49 3.91
CA PHE A 103 12.91 -0.56 4.06
C PHE A 103 12.01 -0.73 2.83
N MET A 104 12.47 -0.33 1.64
CA MET A 104 11.73 -0.64 0.41
C MET A 104 11.52 -2.15 0.25
N PHE A 105 10.26 -2.55 0.09
CA PHE A 105 9.85 -3.92 -0.13
C PHE A 105 10.47 -4.52 -1.39
N GLU A 106 10.43 -5.85 -1.53
CA GLU A 106 11.10 -6.58 -2.60
C GLU A 106 10.80 -6.03 -4.01
N SER A 107 9.54 -5.66 -4.28
CA SER A 107 9.14 -5.13 -5.59
C SER A 107 9.75 -3.76 -5.91
N PRO A 108 9.55 -2.71 -5.08
CA PRO A 108 10.18 -1.41 -5.29
C PRO A 108 11.71 -1.47 -5.21
N ARG A 109 12.32 -2.31 -4.35
CA ARG A 109 13.78 -2.54 -4.33
C ARG A 109 14.30 -3.06 -5.67
N LYS A 110 13.68 -4.11 -6.21
CA LYS A 110 14.02 -4.64 -7.55
C LYS A 110 13.81 -3.59 -8.64
N SER A 111 12.76 -2.78 -8.52
CA SER A 111 12.49 -1.71 -9.49
C SER A 111 13.56 -0.61 -9.44
N ALA A 112 14.00 -0.21 -8.24
CA ALA A 112 15.04 0.79 -8.08
C ALA A 112 16.36 0.31 -8.69
N ILE A 113 16.73 -0.94 -8.44
CA ILE A 113 17.91 -1.57 -9.06
C ILE A 113 17.81 -1.56 -10.59
N MET A 114 16.65 -1.95 -11.15
CA MET A 114 16.43 -1.92 -12.60
C MET A 114 16.55 -0.49 -13.17
N GLN A 115 16.04 0.52 -12.45
CA GLN A 115 16.16 1.92 -12.86
C GLN A 115 17.60 2.42 -12.78
N TYR A 116 18.35 2.03 -11.74
CA TYR A 116 19.78 2.33 -11.63
C TYR A 116 20.55 1.74 -12.81
N GLN A 117 20.36 0.45 -13.09
CA GLN A 117 21.01 -0.22 -14.21
C GLN A 117 20.69 0.47 -15.55
N PHE A 118 19.42 0.83 -15.77
CA PHE A 118 19.00 1.54 -16.97
C PHE A 118 19.66 2.92 -17.12
N ARG A 119 19.80 3.68 -16.02
CA ARG A 119 20.37 5.03 -16.05
C ARG A 119 21.89 5.06 -16.23
N HIS A 120 22.57 3.98 -15.85
CA HIS A 120 24.03 3.85 -15.92
C HIS A 120 24.48 2.96 -17.08
N ASP A 121 23.60 2.64 -18.03
CA ASP A 121 23.86 1.74 -19.17
C ASP A 121 24.47 0.38 -18.76
N ILE A 122 24.08 -0.12 -17.59
CA ILE A 122 24.55 -1.41 -17.04
C ILE A 122 23.66 -2.52 -17.60
N ILE A 123 24.22 -3.32 -18.50
CA ILE A 123 23.52 -4.46 -19.11
C ILE A 123 23.92 -5.74 -18.36
N THR A 124 23.38 -5.93 -17.16
CA THR A 124 23.53 -7.17 -16.40
C THR A 124 22.32 -7.42 -15.50
N GLU A 125 21.98 -8.68 -15.27
CA GLU A 125 20.99 -9.07 -14.25
C GLU A 125 21.63 -9.24 -12.86
N ASP A 126 22.96 -9.20 -12.80
CA ASP A 126 23.72 -9.45 -11.58
C ASP A 126 23.91 -8.16 -10.76
N VAL A 127 23.32 -8.17 -9.57
CA VAL A 127 23.35 -7.05 -8.61
C VAL A 127 24.74 -6.81 -8.00
N GLU A 128 25.67 -7.76 -8.11
CA GLU A 128 27.06 -7.58 -7.64
C GLU A 128 27.86 -6.64 -8.56
N PHE A 129 27.38 -6.40 -9.79
CA PHE A 129 28.04 -5.57 -10.79
C PHE A 129 27.55 -4.12 -10.85
N LEU A 130 26.83 -3.65 -9.82
CA LEU A 130 26.36 -2.26 -9.76
C LEU A 130 27.50 -1.24 -9.58
N GLY A 131 28.69 -1.68 -9.16
CA GLY A 131 29.82 -0.81 -8.82
C GLY A 131 29.65 -0.03 -7.50
N VAL A 132 28.49 -0.19 -6.85
CA VAL A 132 28.11 0.40 -5.56
C VAL A 132 27.32 -0.64 -4.75
N SER A 133 27.09 -0.38 -3.46
CA SER A 133 26.16 -1.21 -2.69
C SER A 133 24.72 -1.06 -3.19
N VAL A 134 23.89 -2.08 -2.97
CA VAL A 134 22.48 -2.04 -3.37
C VAL A 134 21.73 -0.90 -2.67
N GLU A 135 22.10 -0.60 -1.42
CA GLU A 135 21.54 0.47 -0.62
C GLU A 135 21.89 1.86 -1.19
N GLU A 136 23.11 2.04 -1.70
CA GLU A 136 23.52 3.27 -2.40
C GLU A 136 22.75 3.43 -3.73
N ALA A 137 22.66 2.37 -4.55
CA ALA A 137 21.91 2.40 -5.80
C ALA A 137 20.42 2.74 -5.58
N ILE A 138 19.83 2.16 -4.54
CA ILE A 138 18.46 2.46 -4.10
C ILE A 138 18.32 3.92 -3.71
N ARG A 139 19.21 4.43 -2.85
CA ARG A 139 19.14 5.80 -2.35
C ARG A 139 19.23 6.79 -3.50
N GLU A 140 20.16 6.59 -4.43
CA GLU A 140 20.32 7.44 -5.61
C GLU A 140 19.03 7.50 -6.44
N ILE A 141 18.36 6.36 -6.66
CA ILE A 141 17.10 6.34 -7.43
C ILE A 141 15.96 7.01 -6.67
N VAL A 142 15.88 6.82 -5.36
CA VAL A 142 14.87 7.52 -4.54
C VAL A 142 15.11 9.03 -4.55
N GLU A 143 16.35 9.48 -4.39
CA GLU A 143 16.74 10.89 -4.47
C GLU A 143 16.41 11.48 -5.84
N TYR A 144 16.81 10.79 -6.91
CA TYR A 144 16.51 11.19 -8.29
C TYR A 144 15.00 11.34 -8.53
N LEU A 145 14.20 10.34 -8.13
CA LEU A 145 12.75 10.40 -8.33
C LEU A 145 12.09 11.47 -7.45
N THR A 146 12.57 11.65 -6.22
CA THR A 146 12.09 12.71 -5.32
C THR A 146 12.36 14.09 -5.90
N ASP A 147 13.56 14.34 -6.43
CA ASP A 147 13.90 15.59 -7.12
C ASP A 147 13.06 15.77 -8.40
N HIS A 148 12.98 14.73 -9.24
CA HIS A 148 12.22 14.74 -10.48
C HIS A 148 10.74 15.10 -10.25
N PHE A 149 10.12 14.56 -9.20
CA PHE A 149 8.71 14.81 -8.87
C PHE A 149 8.49 15.90 -7.81
N SER A 150 9.52 16.67 -7.44
CA SER A 150 9.43 17.72 -6.41
C SER A 150 8.40 18.82 -6.71
N HIS A 151 8.07 19.01 -7.98
CA HIS A 151 7.07 19.97 -8.46
C HIS A 151 5.63 19.41 -8.43
N VAL A 152 5.44 18.11 -8.17
CA VAL A 152 4.14 17.44 -8.12
C VAL A 152 3.70 17.33 -6.66
N LEU A 153 2.48 17.76 -6.37
CA LEU A 153 1.91 17.65 -5.03
C LEU A 153 1.28 16.27 -4.83
N ALA A 154 1.51 15.68 -3.66
CA ALA A 154 1.06 14.36 -3.30
C ALA A 154 -0.44 14.32 -2.97
N PRO A 155 -1.20 13.35 -3.51
CA PRO A 155 -2.59 13.13 -3.13
C PRO A 155 -2.72 12.59 -1.69
N PRO A 156 -3.93 12.60 -1.10
CA PRO A 156 -5.14 13.24 -1.62
C PRO A 156 -5.24 14.72 -1.27
N LEU A 157 -4.41 15.21 -0.35
CA LEU A 157 -4.52 16.58 0.19
C LEU A 157 -3.83 17.64 -0.67
N MET A 158 -2.89 17.24 -1.54
CA MET A 158 -2.12 18.14 -2.40
C MET A 158 -1.41 19.23 -1.58
N ASP A 159 -0.93 18.88 -0.39
CA ASP A 159 -0.39 19.81 0.62
C ASP A 159 1.14 19.70 0.81
N ARG A 160 1.77 18.68 0.21
CA ARG A 160 3.22 18.49 0.17
C ARG A 160 3.66 17.96 -1.20
N PRO A 161 4.93 18.14 -1.58
CA PRO A 161 5.50 17.41 -2.70
C PRO A 161 5.40 15.89 -2.53
N VAL A 162 5.46 15.17 -3.65
CA VAL A 162 5.68 13.72 -3.71
C VAL A 162 6.87 13.34 -2.83
N GLY A 163 6.68 12.34 -1.98
CA GLY A 163 7.68 11.81 -1.05
C GLY A 163 7.87 10.32 -1.20
N LEU A 164 8.58 9.71 -0.26
CA LEU A 164 8.91 8.28 -0.29
C LEU A 164 7.68 7.38 -0.46
N GLN A 165 6.52 7.76 0.09
CA GLN A 165 5.27 7.02 -0.04
C GLN A 165 4.83 6.87 -1.51
N GLU A 166 4.84 7.97 -2.26
CA GLU A 166 4.49 7.96 -3.68
C GLU A 166 5.61 7.37 -4.54
N ILE A 167 6.88 7.60 -4.19
CA ILE A 167 8.03 6.99 -4.89
C ILE A 167 7.98 5.46 -4.79
N GLU A 168 7.66 4.89 -3.63
CA GLU A 168 7.45 3.44 -3.46
C GLU A 168 6.40 2.92 -4.43
N THR A 169 5.27 3.64 -4.53
CA THR A 169 4.16 3.27 -5.41
C THR A 169 4.58 3.37 -6.88
N ILE A 170 5.26 4.44 -7.28
CA ILE A 170 5.79 4.63 -8.64
C ILE A 170 6.70 3.46 -9.03
N LEU A 171 7.69 3.12 -8.19
CA LEU A 171 8.60 2.01 -8.44
C LEU A 171 7.87 0.67 -8.53
N CYS A 172 6.94 0.41 -7.60
CA CYS A 172 6.18 -0.84 -7.58
C CYS A 172 5.33 -1.02 -8.85
N LYS A 173 4.62 0.03 -9.27
CA LYS A 173 3.75 0.00 -10.46
C LYS A 173 4.56 0.04 -11.75
N TRP A 174 5.62 0.85 -11.84
CA TRP A 174 6.48 0.96 -13.02
C TRP A 174 7.07 -0.38 -13.43
N LYS A 175 7.61 -1.15 -12.48
CA LYS A 175 8.17 -2.48 -12.77
C LYS A 175 7.10 -3.45 -13.29
N SER A 176 5.88 -3.40 -12.74
CA SER A 176 4.79 -4.24 -13.20
C SER A 176 4.33 -3.81 -14.61
N HIS A 177 4.28 -2.50 -14.86
CA HIS A 177 3.94 -1.91 -16.14
C HIS A 177 4.98 -2.26 -17.23
N SER A 178 6.27 -2.13 -16.93
CA SER A 178 7.37 -2.41 -17.87
C SER A 178 7.41 -3.88 -18.30
N ARG A 179 6.79 -4.77 -17.54
CA ARG A 179 6.63 -6.20 -17.86
C ARG A 179 5.26 -6.56 -18.43
N GLY A 180 4.42 -5.57 -18.74
CA GLY A 180 3.09 -5.78 -19.33
C GLY A 180 2.04 -6.33 -18.36
N HIS A 181 2.30 -6.31 -17.05
CA HIS A 181 1.39 -6.83 -16.02
C HIS A 181 0.53 -5.75 -15.35
N TYR A 182 0.69 -4.49 -15.76
CA TYR A 182 -0.04 -3.38 -15.17
C TYR A 182 -0.33 -2.31 -16.23
N PRO A 183 -1.45 -2.43 -16.97
CA PRO A 183 -1.82 -1.46 -17.99
C PRO A 183 -2.10 -0.09 -17.36
N LEU A 184 -2.10 0.95 -18.20
CA LEU A 184 -2.54 2.28 -17.77
C LEU A 184 -3.96 2.20 -17.22
N ASN A 185 -4.23 2.99 -16.17
CA ASN A 185 -5.52 3.04 -15.47
C ASN A 185 -5.97 1.71 -14.83
N ASN A 186 -5.06 0.74 -14.60
CA ASN A 186 -5.43 -0.56 -14.03
C ASN A 186 -6.22 -0.43 -12.72
N ASP A 187 -5.73 0.33 -11.73
CA ASP A 187 -6.44 0.46 -10.44
C ASP A 187 -7.80 1.16 -10.62
N ILE A 188 -7.91 2.16 -11.50
CA ILE A 188 -9.18 2.86 -11.79
C ILE A 188 -10.20 1.86 -12.34
N LEU A 189 -9.80 1.07 -13.34
CA LEU A 189 -10.66 0.08 -13.99
C LEU A 189 -11.05 -1.05 -13.03
N GLU A 190 -10.09 -1.56 -12.24
CA GLU A 190 -10.31 -2.62 -11.27
C GLU A 190 -11.27 -2.18 -10.14
N ILE A 191 -11.02 -1.00 -9.55
CA ILE A 191 -11.87 -0.45 -8.49
C ILE A 191 -13.27 -0.13 -9.01
N ARG A 192 -13.38 0.48 -10.20
CA ARG A 192 -14.68 0.77 -10.83
C ARG A 192 -15.46 -0.51 -11.05
N TYR A 193 -14.86 -1.52 -11.69
CA TYR A 193 -15.50 -2.80 -11.95
C TYR A 193 -15.99 -3.46 -10.65
N ALA A 194 -15.16 -3.45 -9.60
CA ALA A 194 -15.56 -3.97 -8.30
C ALA A 194 -16.75 -3.19 -7.71
N LEU A 195 -16.72 -1.86 -7.73
CA LEU A 195 -17.78 -1.03 -7.14
C LEU A 195 -19.10 -1.13 -7.93
N GLU A 196 -19.05 -1.22 -9.26
CA GLU A 196 -20.23 -1.37 -10.12
C GLU A 196 -21.03 -2.62 -9.76
N GLN A 197 -20.37 -3.73 -9.48
CA GLN A 197 -21.02 -4.97 -9.05
C GLN A 197 -21.80 -4.78 -7.74
N TRP A 198 -21.28 -3.98 -6.82
CA TRP A 198 -21.87 -3.80 -5.48
C TRP A 198 -22.79 -2.58 -5.39
N ALA A 199 -22.84 -1.71 -6.40
CA ALA A 199 -23.60 -0.47 -6.37
C ALA A 199 -25.12 -0.69 -6.25
N SER A 200 -25.64 -1.83 -6.72
CA SER A 200 -27.04 -2.23 -6.54
C SER A 200 -27.33 -2.83 -5.15
N VAL A 201 -26.30 -3.31 -4.46
CA VAL A 201 -26.40 -4.00 -3.17
C VAL A 201 -26.25 -3.05 -1.99
N THR A 202 -25.34 -2.07 -2.11
CA THR A 202 -25.01 -1.16 -1.01
C THR A 202 -24.86 0.28 -1.47
N LYS A 203 -25.45 1.20 -0.68
CA LYS A 203 -25.33 2.65 -0.88
C LYS A 203 -23.88 3.11 -0.80
N VAL A 204 -23.04 2.43 -0.02
CA VAL A 204 -21.61 2.76 0.12
C VAL A 204 -20.88 2.55 -1.20
N ALA A 205 -21.08 1.40 -1.86
CA ALA A 205 -20.44 1.15 -3.15
C ALA A 205 -20.92 2.12 -4.21
N LYS A 206 -22.23 2.41 -4.24
CA LYS A 206 -22.80 3.43 -5.14
C LYS A 206 -22.19 4.81 -4.92
N HIS A 207 -21.98 5.20 -3.67
CA HIS A 207 -21.38 6.49 -3.33
C HIS A 207 -19.91 6.54 -3.73
N LEU A 208 -19.11 5.52 -3.38
CA LEU A 208 -17.71 5.44 -3.76
C LEU A 208 -17.52 5.45 -5.28
N LEU A 209 -18.39 4.75 -6.03
CA LEU A 209 -18.34 4.69 -7.49
C LEU A 209 -18.43 6.08 -8.13
N ALA A 210 -19.18 7.01 -7.52
CA ALA A 210 -19.32 8.37 -8.02
C ALA A 210 -18.02 9.20 -7.94
N PHE A 211 -17.04 8.77 -7.14
CA PHE A 211 -15.75 9.43 -6.97
C PHE A 211 -14.60 8.74 -7.71
N VAL A 212 -14.84 7.59 -8.34
CA VAL A 212 -13.83 6.95 -9.17
C VAL A 212 -13.66 7.76 -10.46
N PRO A 213 -12.44 8.13 -10.88
CA PRO A 213 -12.20 8.83 -12.15
C PRO A 213 -12.58 7.98 -13.37
N ASN A 214 -12.86 8.60 -14.52
CA ASN A 214 -13.02 7.83 -15.76
C ASN A 214 -11.64 7.43 -16.31
N ALA A 215 -11.56 6.26 -16.94
CA ALA A 215 -10.33 5.86 -17.62
C ALA A 215 -10.18 6.71 -18.90
N GLY A 216 -9.51 7.85 -18.80
CA GLY A 216 -9.33 8.80 -19.91
C GLY A 216 -9.28 10.27 -19.51
N ASP A 217 -9.63 10.60 -18.25
CA ASP A 217 -9.34 11.90 -17.64
C ASP A 217 -7.85 12.02 -17.29
#